data_AF-A0A2I7SF70-F1
#
_entry.id   AF-A0A2I7SF70-F1
#
_cell.length_a   1.000
_cell.length_b   1.000
_cell.length_c   1.000
_cell.angle_alpha   90.00
_cell.angle_beta   90.00
_cell.angle_gamma   90.00
#
_symmetry.space_group_name_H-M   'P 1'
#
loop_
_entity.id
_entity.type
_entity.pdbx_description
1 polymer ?
#
loop_
_entity_poly.entity_id
_entity_poly.type
_entity_poly.pdbx_seq_one_letter_code
_entity_poly.pdbx_strand_id
1 'polypeptide(L)'
;MNLAVAIKATSKSMGLLSKQENGETLVKRCVINMFIGTSMYFSKVLPDTQANVIAEELLANYEYRQLKLEDVLAICYELKEADIINLTPARILRQIKDYCRRRESAVIHQSISHSETQKNASFGANFDDRVKNTIRHIDRTNMEIAKGRVKTRKYYKP
;
A
#
# COMPACT_ATOMS: atom_id res chain seq x y z
N MET A 1 -3.90 17.54 -3.13
CA MET A 1 -3.70 16.07 -3.10
C MET A 1 -4.04 15.60 -1.69
N ASN A 2 -4.76 14.49 -1.49
CA ASN A 2 -5.10 13.99 -0.14
C ASN A 2 -4.78 12.49 0.00
N LEU A 3 -4.81 11.98 1.23
CA LEU A 3 -4.48 10.59 1.57
C LEU A 3 -5.26 9.56 0.72
N ALA A 4 -6.56 9.76 0.54
CA ALA A 4 -7.40 8.82 -0.19
C ALA A 4 -7.02 8.73 -1.69
N VAL A 5 -6.62 9.85 -2.29
CA VAL A 5 -6.14 9.89 -3.69
C VAL A 5 -4.75 9.26 -3.79
N ALA A 6 -3.85 9.54 -2.84
CA ALA A 6 -2.49 8.99 -2.83
C ALA A 6 -2.49 7.46 -2.69
N ILE A 7 -3.35 6.89 -1.83
CA ILE A 7 -3.49 5.43 -1.68
C ILE A 7 -3.87 4.78 -3.02
N LYS A 8 -4.81 5.37 -3.75
CA LYS A 8 -5.35 4.85 -5.02
C LYS A 8 -4.42 5.06 -6.22
N ALA A 9 -3.33 5.84 -6.08
CA ALA A 9 -2.38 6.05 -7.16
C ALA A 9 -1.79 4.71 -7.64
N THR A 10 -1.64 4.54 -8.95
CA THR A 10 -1.10 3.29 -9.55
C THR A 10 0.43 3.31 -9.69
N SER A 11 1.07 4.39 -9.26
CA SER A 11 2.52 4.57 -9.31
C SER A 11 3.27 3.55 -8.45
N LYS A 12 4.52 3.32 -8.85
CA LYS A 12 5.47 2.48 -8.09
C LYS A 12 5.89 3.20 -6.80
N SER A 13 6.21 2.41 -5.77
CA SER A 13 6.79 2.97 -4.54
C SER A 13 8.18 3.57 -4.79
N MET A 14 8.58 4.51 -3.95
CA MET A 14 9.90 5.14 -4.00
C MET A 14 11.03 4.11 -3.92
N GLY A 15 10.87 3.05 -3.11
CA GLY A 15 11.85 1.97 -3.02
C GLY A 15 11.96 1.09 -4.28
N LEU A 16 10.94 1.07 -5.15
CA LEU A 16 11.03 0.43 -6.46
C LEU A 16 11.60 1.38 -7.52
N LEU A 17 11.23 2.66 -7.46
CA LEU A 17 11.78 3.70 -8.33
C LEU A 17 13.29 3.86 -8.11
N SER A 18 13.76 3.75 -6.86
CA SER A 18 15.18 3.89 -6.53
C SER A 18 16.07 2.79 -7.08
N LYS A 19 15.51 1.65 -7.48
CA LYS A 19 16.25 0.51 -8.08
C LYS A 19 16.53 0.67 -9.57
N GLN A 20 15.94 1.67 -10.22
CA GLN A 20 16.21 1.97 -11.63
C GLN A 20 17.60 2.61 -11.77
N GLU A 21 18.14 2.61 -12.99
CA GLU A 21 19.40 3.32 -13.27
C GLU A 21 19.26 4.80 -12.90
N ASN A 22 20.17 5.30 -12.04
CA ASN A 22 20.10 6.64 -11.43
C ASN A 22 18.81 6.95 -10.63
N GLY A 23 18.00 5.92 -10.33
CA GLY A 23 16.70 6.06 -9.70
C GLY A 23 16.78 6.66 -8.30
N GLU A 24 17.75 6.23 -7.47
CA GLU A 24 17.91 6.75 -6.11
C GLU A 24 18.15 8.26 -6.10
N THR A 25 19.06 8.76 -6.95
CA THR A 25 19.38 10.18 -7.08
C THR A 25 18.17 10.99 -7.54
N LEU A 26 17.42 10.47 -8.53
CA LEU A 26 16.23 11.13 -9.05
C LEU A 26 15.11 11.20 -8.01
N VAL A 27 14.88 10.11 -7.27
CA VAL A 27 13.87 10.06 -6.19
C VAL A 27 14.26 11.01 -5.06
N LYS A 28 15.52 10.99 -4.60
CA LYS A 28 16.02 11.94 -3.59
C LYS A 28 15.77 13.38 -4.02
N ARG A 29 16.16 13.73 -5.25
CA ARG A 29 16.01 15.08 -5.78
C ARG A 29 14.54 15.51 -5.89
N CYS A 30 13.65 14.61 -6.28
CA CYS A 30 12.21 14.90 -6.29
C CYS A 30 11.68 15.20 -4.88
N VAL A 31 12.02 14.35 -3.90
CA VAL A 31 11.60 14.52 -2.51
C VAL A 31 12.14 15.83 -1.91
N ILE A 32 13.42 16.13 -2.14
CA ILE A 32 14.07 17.37 -1.73
C ILE A 32 13.31 18.58 -2.30
N ASN A 33 13.08 18.58 -3.62
CA ASN A 33 12.38 19.68 -4.29
C ASN A 33 10.95 19.85 -3.76
N MET A 34 10.25 18.76 -3.43
CA MET A 34 8.90 18.83 -2.84
C MET A 34 8.92 19.52 -1.48
N PHE A 35 9.84 19.16 -0.58
CA PHE A 35 9.92 19.77 0.75
C PHE A 35 10.44 21.20 0.72
N ILE A 36 11.43 21.51 -0.14
CA ILE A 36 11.89 22.88 -0.35
C ILE A 36 10.74 23.72 -0.93
N GLY A 37 10.07 23.25 -1.97
CA GLY A 37 8.92 23.96 -2.57
C GLY A 37 7.79 24.19 -1.56
N THR A 38 7.54 23.22 -0.69
CA THR A 38 6.56 23.35 0.40
C THR A 38 7.02 24.37 1.44
N SER A 39 8.32 24.41 1.75
CA SER A 39 8.88 25.35 2.72
C SER A 39 8.76 26.82 2.28
N MET A 40 8.60 27.09 0.98
CA MET A 40 8.41 28.45 0.44
C MET A 40 7.09 29.09 0.86
N TYR A 41 6.12 28.30 1.35
CA TYR A 41 4.87 28.83 1.91
C TYR A 41 5.03 29.36 3.35
N PHE A 42 6.19 29.15 3.98
CA PHE A 42 6.48 29.57 5.35
C PHE A 42 7.50 30.70 5.37
N SER A 43 7.68 31.32 6.54
CA SER A 43 8.61 32.45 6.70
C SER A 43 10.08 32.10 6.44
N LYS A 44 10.44 30.81 6.50
CA LYS A 44 11.81 30.34 6.29
C LYS A 44 11.82 29.14 5.35
N VAL A 45 12.56 29.29 4.24
CA VAL A 45 12.84 28.21 3.30
C VAL A 45 13.74 27.17 3.96
N LEU A 46 13.38 25.90 3.80
CA LEU A 46 14.15 24.75 4.26
C LEU A 46 15.44 24.65 3.43
N PRO A 47 16.63 24.69 4.05
CA PRO A 47 17.89 24.53 3.34
C PRO A 47 17.99 23.16 2.66
N ASP A 48 18.71 23.10 1.54
CA ASP A 48 18.93 21.87 0.79
C ASP A 48 19.54 20.74 1.64
N THR A 49 20.51 21.08 2.51
CA THR A 49 21.13 20.13 3.44
C THR A 49 20.11 19.52 4.41
N GLN A 50 19.15 20.31 4.88
CA GLN A 50 18.09 19.83 5.78
C GLN A 50 17.04 19.01 5.04
N ALA A 51 16.71 19.37 3.80
CA ALA A 51 15.83 18.60 2.95
C ALA A 51 16.46 17.24 2.55
N ASN A 52 17.77 17.21 2.30
CA ASN A 52 18.50 15.98 1.99
C ASN A 52 18.44 14.97 3.14
N VAL A 53 18.59 15.43 4.39
CA VAL A 53 18.44 14.56 5.59
C VAL A 53 17.07 13.86 5.60
N ILE A 54 16.00 14.56 5.21
CA ILE A 54 14.66 13.98 5.17
C ILE A 54 14.55 12.94 4.04
N ALA A 55 15.10 13.25 2.87
CA ALA A 55 15.10 12.34 1.73
C ALA A 55 15.93 11.07 2.00
N GLU A 56 17.07 11.21 2.68
CA GLU A 56 17.89 10.08 3.13
C GLU A 56 17.13 9.21 4.13
N GLU A 57 16.47 9.81 5.12
CA GLU A 57 15.68 9.06 6.10
C GLU A 57 14.50 8.29 5.46
N LEU A 58 13.78 8.93 4.51
CA LEU A 58 12.70 8.30 3.74
C LEU A 58 13.17 7.09 2.94
N LEU A 59 14.41 7.12 2.43
CA LEU A 59 14.98 6.01 1.66
C LEU A 59 15.78 5.04 2.52
N ALA A 60 16.21 5.39 3.73
CA ALA A 60 16.88 4.48 4.64
C ALA A 60 15.87 3.57 5.34
N ASN A 61 14.73 4.11 5.77
CA ASN A 61 13.71 3.37 6.52
C ASN A 61 12.82 2.53 5.59
N TYR A 62 12.75 1.22 5.85
CA TYR A 62 11.95 0.26 5.08
C TYR A 62 10.45 0.56 5.07
N GLU A 63 9.90 1.08 6.16
CA GLU A 63 8.48 1.47 6.24
C GLU A 63 8.18 2.58 5.22
N TYR A 64 9.08 3.55 5.12
CA TYR A 64 8.92 4.71 4.26
C TYR A 64 9.22 4.42 2.79
N ARG A 65 10.05 3.41 2.49
CA ARG A 65 10.31 2.95 1.10
C ARG A 65 9.06 2.48 0.38
N GLN A 66 8.02 2.07 1.10
CA GLN A 66 6.74 1.64 0.52
C GLN A 66 5.86 2.81 0.07
N LEU A 67 6.15 4.03 0.53
CA LEU A 67 5.44 5.23 0.11
C LEU A 67 5.70 5.52 -1.37
N LYS A 68 4.70 6.11 -2.02
CA LYS A 68 4.78 6.62 -3.39
C LYS A 68 5.15 8.11 -3.37
N LEU A 69 5.55 8.68 -4.51
CA LEU A 69 5.77 10.12 -4.59
C LEU A 69 4.49 10.93 -4.34
N GLU A 70 3.33 10.36 -4.67
CA GLU A 70 2.01 10.92 -4.37
C GLU A 70 1.72 10.96 -2.86
N ASP A 71 2.25 10.01 -2.09
CA ASP A 71 2.17 10.03 -0.62
C ASP A 71 3.00 11.21 -0.07
N VAL A 72 4.22 11.43 -0.58
CA VAL A 72 5.06 12.58 -0.22
C VAL A 72 4.37 13.90 -0.58
N LEU A 73 3.73 13.96 -1.74
CA LEU A 73 2.96 15.12 -2.15
C LEU A 73 1.77 15.38 -1.21
N ALA A 74 1.02 14.34 -0.83
CA ALA A 74 -0.08 14.48 0.13
C ALA A 74 0.41 15.03 1.48
N ILE A 75 1.54 14.54 1.98
CA ILE A 75 2.20 15.07 3.18
C ILE A 75 2.55 16.55 3.03
N CYS A 76 3.07 16.96 1.87
CA CYS A 76 3.37 18.36 1.57
C CYS A 76 2.12 19.25 1.60
N TYR A 77 0.99 18.77 1.09
CA TYR A 77 -0.29 19.49 1.17
C TYR A 77 -0.76 19.64 2.63
N GLU A 78 -0.71 18.57 3.42
CA GLU A 78 -1.07 18.61 4.84
C GLU A 78 -0.17 19.58 5.63
N LEU A 79 1.13 19.59 5.34
CA LEU A 79 2.07 20.53 5.96
C LEU A 79 1.72 21.98 5.61
N LYS A 80 1.42 22.27 4.34
CA LYS A 80 1.02 23.61 3.89
C LYS A 80 -0.25 24.10 4.58
N GLU A 81 -1.23 23.22 4.78
CA GLU A 81 -2.50 23.55 5.43
C GLU A 81 -2.39 23.64 6.96
N ALA A 82 -1.30 23.11 7.55
CA ALA A 82 -1.06 23.20 8.97
C ALA A 82 -0.61 24.61 9.38
N ASP A 83 -1.16 25.12 10.48
CA ASP A 83 -0.80 26.43 11.05
C ASP A 83 0.58 26.38 11.74
N ILE A 84 1.62 26.30 10.91
CA ILE A 84 3.01 26.09 11.30
C ILE A 84 3.80 27.35 10.96
N ILE A 85 4.54 27.88 11.93
CA ILE A 85 5.40 29.05 11.72
C ILE A 85 6.73 28.64 11.05
N ASN A 86 7.31 27.51 11.45
CA ASN A 86 8.60 27.03 10.96
C ASN A 86 8.60 25.54 10.63
N LEU A 87 9.03 25.22 9.42
CA LEU A 87 9.16 23.86 8.92
C LEU A 87 10.57 23.34 9.22
N THR A 88 10.69 22.40 10.15
CA THR A 88 11.98 21.77 10.53
C THR A 88 12.00 20.30 10.13
N PRO A 89 13.17 19.68 9.89
CA PRO A 89 13.27 18.26 9.58
C PRO A 89 12.56 17.36 10.59
N ALA A 90 12.73 17.62 11.88
CA ALA A 90 12.07 16.85 12.94
C ALA A 90 10.53 16.92 12.86
N ARG A 91 9.96 18.08 12.48
CA ARG A 91 8.52 18.23 12.30
C ARG A 91 8.03 17.48 11.06
N ILE A 92 8.77 17.59 9.94
CA ILE A 92 8.44 16.88 8.71
C ILE A 92 8.48 15.36 8.94
N LEU A 93 9.53 14.86 9.58
CA LEU A 93 9.65 13.43 9.91
C LEU A 93 8.55 12.95 10.85
N ARG A 94 8.12 13.77 11.81
CA ARG A 94 6.95 13.48 12.65
C ARG A 94 5.68 13.38 11.81
N GLN A 95 5.44 14.33 10.91
CA GLN A 95 4.28 14.30 10.02
C GLN A 95 4.29 13.08 9.10
N ILE A 96 5.45 12.70 8.55
CA ILE A 96 5.61 11.48 7.75
C ILE A 96 5.21 10.25 8.56
N LYS A 97 5.70 10.13 9.80
CA LYS A 97 5.35 9.02 10.69
C LYS A 97 3.85 8.95 10.98
N ASP A 98 3.23 10.08 11.26
CA ASP A 98 1.80 10.16 11.54
C ASP A 98 0.95 9.89 10.28
N TYR A 99 1.43 10.31 9.11
CA TYR A 99 0.84 9.97 7.82
C TYR A 99 0.91 8.47 7.54
N CYS A 100 2.06 7.82 7.76
CA CYS A 100 2.22 6.37 7.56
C CYS A 100 1.22 5.57 8.39
N ARG A 101 1.08 5.91 9.69
CA ARG A 101 0.10 5.27 10.59
C ARG A 101 -1.34 5.40 10.09
N ARG A 102 -1.73 6.61 9.65
CA ARG A 102 -3.07 6.86 9.09
C ARG A 102 -3.29 6.11 7.78
N ARG A 103 -2.27 6.06 6.93
CA ARG A 103 -2.31 5.35 5.65
C ARG A 103 -2.49 3.86 5.84
N GLU A 104 -1.73 3.24 6.75
CA GLU A 104 -1.88 1.81 7.06
C GLU A 104 -3.29 1.49 7.53
N SER A 105 -3.81 2.25 8.49
CA SER A 105 -5.19 2.11 8.97
C SER A 105 -6.20 2.26 7.83
N ALA A 106 -6.06 3.28 6.98
CA ALA A 106 -6.96 3.51 5.84
C ALA A 106 -6.92 2.36 4.81
N VAL A 107 -5.73 1.84 4.49
CA VAL A 107 -5.56 0.71 3.56
C VAL A 107 -6.21 -0.57 4.11
N ILE A 108 -6.03 -0.83 5.41
CA ILE A 108 -6.65 -1.98 6.09
C ILE A 108 -8.17 -1.85 6.07
N HIS A 109 -8.71 -0.69 6.44
CA HIS A 109 -10.15 -0.44 6.41
C HIS A 109 -10.73 -0.58 5.00
N GLN A 110 -10.04 -0.07 3.97
CA GLN A 110 -10.45 -0.24 2.59
C GLN A 110 -10.46 -1.72 2.16
N SER A 111 -9.48 -2.50 2.62
CA SER A 111 -9.40 -3.94 2.33
C SER A 111 -10.52 -4.73 3.01
N ILE A 112 -10.82 -4.41 4.28
CA ILE A 112 -11.94 -5.02 5.03
C ILE A 112 -13.26 -4.67 4.37
N SER A 113 -13.51 -3.39 4.10
CA SER A 113 -14.73 -2.92 3.46
C SER A 113 -14.92 -3.55 2.08
N HIS A 114 -13.86 -3.67 1.26
CA HIS A 114 -13.94 -4.36 -0.02
C HIS A 114 -14.30 -5.84 0.14
N SER A 115 -13.71 -6.52 1.11
CA SER A 115 -14.03 -7.92 1.42
C SER A 115 -15.48 -8.10 1.88
N GLU A 116 -15.97 -7.23 2.76
CA GLU A 116 -17.35 -7.25 3.26
C GLU A 116 -18.35 -6.93 2.16
N THR A 117 -18.05 -5.96 1.30
CA THR A 117 -18.91 -5.60 0.16
C THR A 117 -19.01 -6.78 -0.83
N GLN A 118 -17.91 -7.48 -1.12
CA GLN A 118 -17.94 -8.67 -1.96
C GLN A 118 -18.71 -9.85 -1.33
N LYS A 119 -18.60 -10.03 0.00
CA LYS A 119 -19.41 -11.01 0.73
C LYS A 119 -20.90 -10.67 0.64
N ASN A 120 -21.27 -9.42 0.92
CA ASN A 120 -22.66 -8.96 0.96
C ASN A 120 -23.31 -8.89 -0.44
N ALA A 121 -22.57 -8.51 -1.47
CA ALA A 121 -23.04 -8.56 -2.86
C ALA A 121 -23.27 -10.00 -3.37
N SER A 122 -22.56 -10.98 -2.81
CA SER A 122 -22.70 -12.40 -3.15
C SER A 122 -23.84 -13.12 -2.42
N PHE A 123 -24.43 -12.55 -1.37
CA PHE A 123 -25.43 -13.28 -0.58
C PHE A 123 -26.75 -13.54 -1.34
N GLY A 124 -27.13 -12.68 -2.30
CA GLY A 124 -28.34 -12.86 -3.09
C GLY A 124 -28.19 -13.74 -4.34
N ALA A 125 -27.03 -13.67 -5.02
CA ALA A 125 -26.82 -14.34 -6.31
C ALA A 125 -26.02 -15.65 -6.21
N ASN A 126 -25.11 -15.78 -5.23
CA ASN A 126 -24.19 -16.93 -5.15
C ASN A 126 -24.57 -17.97 -4.09
N PHE A 127 -25.61 -17.73 -3.27
CA PHE A 127 -26.04 -18.73 -2.28
C PHE A 127 -26.69 -19.92 -2.97
N ASP A 128 -27.59 -19.66 -3.91
CA ASP A 128 -28.25 -20.68 -4.73
C ASP A 128 -27.26 -21.47 -5.59
N ASP A 129 -26.26 -20.80 -6.18
CA ASP A 129 -25.22 -21.46 -6.97
C ASP A 129 -24.23 -22.26 -6.11
N ARG A 130 -23.88 -21.79 -4.90
CA ARG A 130 -23.10 -22.60 -3.94
C ARG A 130 -23.88 -23.81 -3.46
N VAL A 131 -25.17 -23.67 -3.13
CA VAL A 131 -26.01 -24.79 -2.69
C VAL A 131 -26.23 -25.80 -3.83
N LYS A 132 -26.52 -25.34 -5.05
CA LYS A 132 -26.66 -26.19 -6.24
C LYS A 132 -25.38 -26.94 -6.59
N ASN A 133 -24.20 -26.32 -6.43
CA ASN A 133 -22.91 -26.97 -6.70
C ASN A 133 -22.42 -27.88 -5.57
N THR A 134 -22.87 -27.66 -4.32
CA THR A 134 -22.44 -28.50 -3.18
C THR A 134 -23.16 -29.86 -3.16
N ILE A 135 -24.41 -29.92 -3.62
CA ILE A 135 -25.24 -31.14 -3.49
C ILE A 135 -25.18 -32.04 -4.74
N ARG A 136 -24.88 -31.51 -5.93
CA ARG A 136 -25.04 -32.26 -7.20
C ARG A 136 -23.93 -33.26 -7.55
N HIS A 137 -22.82 -33.29 -6.82
CA HIS A 137 -21.66 -34.12 -7.20
C HIS A 137 -21.09 -35.02 -6.11
N ILE A 138 -21.71 -35.13 -4.93
CA ILE A 138 -21.23 -36.04 -3.87
C ILE A 138 -21.05 -37.47 -4.38
N ASP A 139 -22.01 -38.00 -5.15
CA ASP A 139 -21.91 -39.37 -5.69
C ASP A 139 -20.82 -39.53 -6.75
N ARG A 140 -20.59 -38.49 -7.56
CA ARG A 140 -19.58 -38.51 -8.64
C ARG A 140 -18.16 -38.41 -8.05
N THR A 141 -17.99 -37.53 -7.07
CA THR A 141 -16.72 -37.37 -6.33
C THR A 141 -16.43 -38.62 -5.50
N ASN A 142 -17.44 -39.23 -4.86
CA ASN A 142 -17.29 -40.49 -4.14
C ASN A 142 -16.96 -41.67 -5.07
N MET A 143 -17.56 -41.73 -6.27
CA MET A 143 -17.20 -42.73 -7.29
C MET A 143 -15.78 -42.58 -7.83
N GLU A 144 -15.31 -41.35 -8.05
CA GLU A 144 -13.93 -41.11 -8.50
C GLU A 144 -12.90 -41.44 -7.42
N ILE A 145 -13.19 -41.11 -6.14
CA ILE A 145 -12.37 -41.52 -5.00
C ILE A 145 -12.35 -43.05 -4.85
N ALA A 146 -13.49 -43.72 -5.03
CA ALA A 146 -13.56 -45.19 -5.00
C ALA A 146 -12.75 -45.84 -6.15
N LYS A 147 -12.84 -45.31 -7.38
CA LYS A 147 -12.02 -45.77 -8.52
C LYS A 147 -10.51 -45.54 -8.29
N GLY A 148 -10.14 -44.43 -7.66
CA GLY A 148 -8.76 -44.14 -7.26
C GLY A 148 -8.20 -45.20 -6.30
N ARG A 149 -8.97 -45.58 -5.27
CA ARG A 149 -8.58 -46.60 -4.28
C ARG A 149 -8.38 -48.00 -4.89
N VAL A 150 -9.15 -48.35 -5.93
CA VAL A 150 -8.98 -49.63 -6.65
C VAL A 150 -7.75 -49.62 -7.54
N LYS A 151 -7.42 -48.49 -8.18
CA LYS A 151 -6.21 -48.35 -9.03
C LYS A 151 -4.92 -48.36 -8.21
N THR A 152 -4.89 -47.71 -7.05
CA THR A 152 -3.69 -47.69 -6.18
C THR A 152 -3.38 -49.04 -5.53
N ARG A 153 -4.38 -49.93 -5.38
CA ARG A 153 -4.18 -51.30 -4.87
C ARG A 153 -3.36 -52.19 -5.81
N LYS A 154 -3.24 -51.86 -7.10
CA LYS A 154 -2.39 -52.60 -8.07
C LYS A 154 -0.89 -52.40 -7.84
N TYR A 155 -0.49 -51.38 -7.07
CA TYR A 155 0.91 -51.03 -6.81
C TYR A 155 1.40 -51.42 -5.42
N TYR A 156 0.49 -51.89 -4.54
CA TYR A 156 0.86 -52.52 -3.28
C TYR A 156 0.82 -54.04 -3.48
N LYS A 157 2.00 -54.67 -3.62
CA LYS A 157 2.14 -56.10 -3.35
C LYS A 157 2.17 -56.30 -1.82
N PRO A 158 1.60 -57.40 -1.30
CA PRO A 158 1.80 -57.80 0.10
C PRO A 158 3.28 -58.09 0.38
#